data_AF-A0A4Y1VJU5-F1
#
_entry.id   AF-A0A4Y1VJU5-F1
#
_cell.length_a   1.000
_cell.length_b   1.000
_cell.length_c   1.000
_cell.angle_alpha   90.00
_cell.angle_beta   90.00
_cell.angle_gamma   90.00
#
_symmetry.space_group_name_H-M   'P 1'
#
loop_
_entity.id
_entity.type
_entity.pdbx_description
1 polymer ?
#
loop_
_entity_poly.entity_id
_entity_poly.type
_entity_poly.pdbx_seq_one_letter_code
_entity_poly.pdbx_strand_id
1 'polypeptide(L)' 'MRFINLIVVHCSATRCDRCYTEHDLTTDHLRRGFSGAGYHFYIRKNGDIKSLRPLSLPGAHVRGWIFH' A
#
# COMPACT_ATOMS: atom_id res chain seq x y z
N MET A 1 9.35 15.26 -9.97
CA MET A 1 9.00 13.82 -10.06
C MET A 1 10.02 13.06 -9.23
N ARG A 2 9.62 12.14 -8.34
CA ARG A 2 10.60 11.34 -7.58
C ARG A 2 11.22 10.29 -8.50
N PHE A 3 12.52 10.06 -8.35
CA PHE A 3 13.20 8.93 -8.97
C PHE A 3 12.80 7.66 -8.22
N ILE A 4 12.41 6.61 -8.94
CA ILE A 4 11.97 5.33 -8.39
C ILE A 4 12.70 4.24 -9.19
N ASN A 5 13.52 3.45 -8.53
CA ASN A 5 14.37 2.43 -9.15
C ASN A 5 13.93 0.98 -8.82
N LEU A 6 12.99 0.82 -7.88
CA LEU A 6 12.53 -0.47 -7.39
C LEU A 6 11.00 -0.50 -7.27
N ILE A 7 10.43 -1.66 -7.57
CA ILE A 7 9.05 -2.01 -7.23
C ILE A 7 9.12 -3.13 -6.21
N VAL A 8 8.54 -2.92 -5.03
CA VAL A 8 8.47 -3.94 -3.98
C VAL A 8 7.04 -4.42 -3.83
N VAL A 9 6.85 -5.74 -3.94
CA VAL A 9 5.54 -6.40 -3.87
C VAL A 9 5.35 -7.00 -2.48
N HIS A 10 4.19 -6.73 -1.86
CA HIS A 10 3.77 -7.30 -0.58
C HIS A 10 2.41 -7.99 -0.73
N CYS A 11 2.06 -8.85 0.24
CA CYS A 11 0.72 -9.38 0.39
C CYS A 11 0.02 -8.74 1.61
N SER A 12 -1.31 -8.67 1.58
CA SER A 12 -2.11 -8.13 2.69
C SER A 12 -2.15 -9.06 3.92
N ALA A 13 -1.58 -10.26 3.82
CA ALA A 13 -1.65 -11.31 4.84
C ALA A 13 -3.09 -11.63 5.31
N THR A 14 -4.08 -11.42 4.43
CA THR A 14 -5.48 -11.73 4.72
C THR A 14 -5.86 -13.12 4.22
N ARG A 15 -6.80 -13.77 4.91
CA ARG A 15 -7.35 -15.06 4.48
C ARG A 15 -7.92 -14.98 3.05
N CYS A 16 -7.83 -16.08 2.31
CA CYS A 16 -8.26 -16.13 0.92
C CYS A 16 -9.79 -15.96 0.76
N ASP A 17 -10.58 -16.30 1.78
CA ASP A 17 -12.04 -16.13 1.82
C ASP A 17 -12.48 -14.71 2.19
N ARG A 18 -11.57 -13.86 2.65
CA ARG A 18 -11.89 -12.50 3.08
C ARG A 18 -11.76 -11.50 1.92
N CYS A 19 -12.83 -10.76 1.65
CA CYS A 19 -12.77 -9.60 0.78
C CYS A 19 -12.19 -8.40 1.54
N TYR A 20 -10.86 -8.22 1.50
CA TYR A 20 -10.17 -7.15 2.23
C TYR A 20 -9.91 -5.92 1.35
N THR A 21 -10.71 -4.87 1.50
CA THR A 21 -10.74 -3.69 0.63
C THR A 21 -9.57 -2.73 0.82
N GLU A 22 -9.38 -1.84 -0.15
CA GLU A 22 -8.48 -0.70 -0.05
C GLU A 22 -8.86 0.24 1.11
N HIS A 23 -10.15 0.32 1.44
CA HIS A 23 -10.66 1.07 2.58
C HIS A 23 -10.27 0.39 3.90
N ASP A 24 -10.42 -0.94 3.98
CA ASP A 24 -9.98 -1.72 5.15
C ASP A 24 -8.47 -1.56 5.37
N LEU A 25 -7.68 -1.70 4.30
CA LEU A 25 -6.23 -1.51 4.31
C LEU A 25 -5.82 -0.12 4.78
N THR A 26 -6.52 0.91 4.30
CA THR A 26 -6.26 2.30 4.73
C THR A 26 -6.61 2.49 6.20
N THR A 27 -7.76 1.96 6.62
CA THR A 27 -8.23 2.02 8.01
C THR A 27 -7.25 1.36 8.98
N ASP A 28 -6.75 0.17 8.64
CA ASP A 28 -5.79 -0.54 9.49
C ASP A 28 -4.43 0.17 9.55
N HIS A 29 -3.98 0.79 8.45
CA HIS A 29 -2.77 1.64 8.48
C HIS A 29 -2.96 2.90 9.34
N LEU A 30 -4.10 3.58 9.23
CA LEU A 30 -4.42 4.74 10.07
C LEU A 30 -4.43 4.35 11.56
N ARG A 31 -5.04 3.20 11.91
CA ARG A 31 -5.03 2.66 13.28
C ARG A 31 -3.62 2.35 13.81
N ARG A 32 -2.67 2.04 12.91
CA ARG A 32 -1.24 1.84 13.24
C ARG A 32 -0.45 3.15 13.33
N GLY A 33 -1.11 4.31 13.23
CA GLY A 33 -0.49 5.63 13.32
C GLY A 33 0.10 6.13 12.00
N PHE A 34 -0.23 5.52 10.87
CA PHE A 34 0.21 6.04 9.58
C PHE A 34 -0.69 7.20 9.16
N SER A 35 -0.21 8.06 8.25
CA SER A 35 -1.01 9.16 7.67
C SER A 35 -2.01 8.72 6.60
N GLY A 36 -2.14 7.43 6.35
CA GLY A 36 -2.98 6.83 5.31
C GLY A 36 -2.41 5.48 4.89
N ALA A 37 -2.85 4.97 3.73
CA ALA A 37 -2.28 3.73 3.18
C ALA A 37 -0.76 3.83 3.03
N GLY A 38 -0.05 2.79 3.47
CA GLY A 38 1.41 2.72 3.34
C GLY A 38 1.88 2.38 1.92
N TYR A 39 1.02 1.82 1.08
CA TYR A 39 1.34 1.40 -0.30
C TYR A 39 0.89 2.43 -1.34
N HIS A 40 1.54 2.42 -2.50
CA HIS A 40 1.15 3.24 -3.65
C HIS A 40 -0.01 2.62 -4.45
N PHE A 41 0.00 1.29 -4.59
CA PHE A 41 -1.02 0.54 -5.31
C PHE A 41 -1.50 -0.64 -4.49
N TYR A 42 -2.75 -1.05 -4.72
CA TYR A 42 -3.31 -2.27 -4.14
C TYR A 42 -4.11 -3.04 -5.19
N ILE A 43 -3.77 -4.31 -5.37
CA ILE A 43 -4.44 -5.19 -6.33
C ILE A 43 -5.48 -6.00 -5.58
N ARG A 44 -6.75 -5.84 -5.96
CA ARG A 44 -7.89 -6.53 -5.36
C ARG A 44 -8.02 -7.93 -5.94
N LYS A 45 -8.75 -8.82 -5.24
CA LYS A 45 -9.00 -10.20 -5.70
C LYS A 45 -9.72 -10.29 -7.05
N ASN A 46 -10.52 -9.27 -7.40
CA ASN A 46 -11.20 -9.18 -8.69
C ASN A 46 -10.31 -8.63 -9.81
N GLY A 47 -9.03 -8.36 -9.55
CA GLY A 47 -8.08 -7.82 -10.51
C GLY A 47 -8.01 -6.29 -10.55
N ASP A 48 -8.91 -5.57 -9.85
CA ASP A 48 -8.86 -4.11 -9.82
C ASP A 48 -7.57 -3.60 -9.19
N ILE A 49 -6.96 -2.60 -9.83
CA ILE A 49 -5.83 -1.87 -9.27
C ILE A 49 -6.35 -0.57 -8.66
N LYS A 50 -6.12 -0.38 -7.37
CA LYS A 50 -6.47 0.85 -6.64
C LYS A 50 -5.22 1.68 -6.43
N SER A 51 -5.26 2.94 -6.88
CA SER A 51 -4.25 3.95 -6.58
C SER A 51 -4.51 4.49 -5.18
N LEU A 52 -3.53 4.37 -4.29
CA LEU A 52 -3.65 4.78 -2.89
C LEU A 52 -2.77 5.99 -2.61
N ARG A 53 -1.58 5.80 -2.04
CA ARG A 53 -0.68 6.92 -1.75
C ARG A 53 -0.08 7.47 -3.06
N PRO A 54 -0.14 8.79 -3.33
CA PRO A 54 0.46 9.39 -4.52
C PRO A 54 1.94 9.04 -4.67
N LEU A 55 2.39 8.77 -5.90
CA LEU A 55 3.80 8.48 -6.21
C LEU A 55 4.75 9.66 -5.90
N SER A 56 4.21 10.88 -5.82
CA SER A 56 4.94 12.07 -5.42
C SER A 56 5.33 12.07 -3.93
N LEU A 57 4.67 11.26 -3.10
CA LEU A 57 4.91 11.17 -1.66
C LEU A 57 5.70 9.90 -1.30
N PRO A 58 6.46 9.90 -0.19
CA PRO A 58 7.07 8.68 0.36
C PRO A 58 6.02 7.66 0.82
N GLY A 59 6.22 6.39 0.46
CA GLY A 59 5.47 5.25 0.98
C GLY A 59 5.68 5.03 2.49
N ALA A 60 5.07 3.98 3.03
CA ALA A 60 5.29 3.49 4.39
C ALA A 60 5.24 1.95 4.43
N HIS A 61 5.97 1.30 3.50
CA HIS A 61 5.86 -0.14 3.28
C HIS A 61 7.17 -0.93 3.35
N VAL A 62 8.34 -0.31 3.16
CA VAL A 62 9.66 -0.98 3.28
C VAL A 62 10.64 -0.08 4.03
N ARG A 63 10.85 -0.34 5.32
CA ARG A 63 11.83 0.41 6.12
C ARG A 63 13.22 0.37 5.47
N GLY A 64 13.87 1.52 5.38
CA GLY A 64 15.22 1.67 4.77
C GLY A 64 15.24 1.91 3.26
N TRP A 65 14.14 1.64 2.56
CA TRP A 65 14.07 1.73 1.08
C TRP A 65 13.03 2.74 0.57
N ILE A 66 12.39 3.50 1.47
CA ILE A 66 11.32 4.45 1.12
C ILE A 66 11.83 5.70 0.42
N PHE A 67 13.04 6.14 0.76
CA PHE A 67 13.65 7.39 0.30
C PHE A 67 14.81 7.19 -0.68
N HIS A 68 15.14 5.93 -0.99
CA HIS A 68 16.11 5.59 -2.02
C HIS A 68 15.49 5.77 -3.40
#